data_AF-A0A7X0KJX6-F1
#
_entry.id   AF-A0A7X0KJX6-F1
#
_cell.length_a   1.000
_cell.length_b   1.000
_cell.length_c   1.000
_cell.angle_alpha   90.00
_cell.angle_beta   90.00
_cell.angle_gamma   90.00
#
_symmetry.space_group_name_H-M   'P 1'
#
loop_
_entity.id
_entity.type
_entity.pdbx_description
1 polymer ?
#
loop_
_entity_poly.entity_id
_entity_poly.type
_entity_poly.pdbx_seq_one_letter_code
_entity_poly.pdbx_strand_id
1 'polypeptide(L)' 'MSVIRHIRKTVFRLSQAEFAAIAGVTQATVSRWEKGGSPTLEEMQRIRDAAAERRIKWSDKLFFEPAPSTKPERAA' A
#
# COMPACT_ATOMS: atom_id res chain seq x y z
N MET A 1 -6.46 0.70 10.07
CA MET A 1 -6.27 0.93 8.62
C MET A 1 -5.09 0.04 8.19
N SER A 2 -5.23 -0.80 7.16
CA SER A 2 -4.12 -1.67 6.71
C SER A 2 -2.97 -0.83 6.15
N VAL A 3 -1.74 -1.27 6.40
CA VAL A 3 -0.51 -0.67 5.89
C VAL A 3 -0.53 -0.56 4.36
N ILE A 4 -0.94 -1.63 3.68
CA ILE A 4 -1.03 -1.66 2.22
C ILE A 4 -2.08 -0.67 1.70
N ARG A 5 -3.21 -0.51 2.41
CA ARG A 5 -4.21 0.50 2.06
C ARG A 5 -3.61 1.92 2.15
N HIS A 6 -2.79 2.19 3.16
CA HIS A 6 -2.14 3.48 3.32
C HIS A 6 -1.11 3.74 2.23
N ILE A 7 -0.22 2.78 1.95
CA ILE A 7 0.73 2.87 0.85
C ILE A 7 -0.01 3.16 -0.46
N ARG A 8 -1.06 2.40 -0.77
CA ARG A 8 -1.82 2.60 -2.01
C ARG A 8 -2.49 3.98 -2.08
N LYS A 9 -3.22 4.39 -1.05
CA LYS A 9 -4.04 5.61 -1.10
C LYS A 9 -3.23 6.89 -0.89
N THR A 10 -2.21 6.84 -0.05
CA THR A 10 -1.48 8.05 0.39
C THR A 10 -0.17 8.20 -0.36
N VAL A 11 0.59 7.12 -0.52
CA VAL A 11 1.91 7.14 -1.17
C VAL A 11 1.77 7.07 -2.68
N PHE A 12 1.04 6.10 -3.20
CA PHE A 12 0.85 5.90 -4.64
C PHE A 12 -0.36 6.64 -5.22
N ARG A 13 -1.38 6.92 -4.40
CA ARG A 13 -2.66 7.54 -4.80
C ARG A 13 -3.37 6.81 -5.94
N LEU A 14 -3.35 5.48 -5.90
CA LEU A 14 -3.92 4.61 -6.92
C LEU A 14 -5.20 3.90 -6.48
N SER A 15 -6.01 3.45 -7.43
CA SER A 15 -7.02 2.41 -7.22
C SER A 15 -6.37 1.06 -6.90
N GLN A 16 -7.16 0.10 -6.41
CA GLN A 16 -6.65 -1.25 -6.13
C GLN A 16 -6.21 -1.96 -7.40
N ALA A 17 -6.85 -1.71 -8.54
CA ALA A 17 -6.50 -2.33 -9.82
C ALA A 17 -5.16 -1.80 -10.35
N GLU A 18 -4.96 -0.48 -10.31
CA GLU A 18 -3.69 0.14 -10.72
C GLU A 18 -2.54 -0.26 -9.79
N PHE A 19 -2.81 -0.38 -8.48
CA PHE A 19 -1.82 -0.86 -7.52
C PHE A 19 -1.48 -2.35 -7.72
N ALA A 20 -2.47 -3.15 -8.13
CA ALA A 20 -2.25 -4.55 -8.46
C ALA A 20 -1.38 -4.70 -9.70
N ALA A 21 -1.59 -3.87 -10.72
CA ALA A 21 -0.79 -3.86 -11.95
C ALA A 21 0.71 -3.62 -11.67
N ILE A 22 1.05 -2.66 -10.80
CA ILE A 22 2.47 -2.42 -10.44
C ILE A 22 3.08 -3.54 -9.61
N ALA A 23 2.28 -4.15 -8.74
CA ALA A 23 2.74 -5.24 -7.89
C ALA A 23 2.73 -6.59 -8.63
N GLY A 24 2.31 -6.65 -9.90
CA GLY A 24 2.24 -7.88 -10.68
C GLY A 24 1.26 -8.91 -10.12
N VAL A 25 0.15 -8.45 -9.52
CA VAL A 25 -0.87 -9.31 -8.90
C VAL A 25 -2.28 -8.92 -9.37
N THR A 26 -3.30 -9.62 -8.87
CA THR A 26 -4.71 -9.28 -9.13
C THR A 26 -5.24 -8.26 -8.13
N GLN A 27 -6.28 -7.50 -8.52
CA GLN A 27 -6.98 -6.57 -7.63
C GLN A 27 -7.55 -7.29 -6.38
N ALA A 28 -8.00 -8.54 -6.53
CA ALA A 28 -8.47 -9.37 -5.42
C ALA A 28 -7.36 -9.65 -4.40
N THR A 29 -6.13 -9.84 -4.86
CA THR A 29 -4.95 -10.03 -3.99
C THR A 29 -4.68 -8.78 -3.16
N VAL A 30 -4.71 -7.59 -3.78
CA VAL A 30 -4.59 -6.31 -3.07
C VAL A 30 -5.72 -6.13 -2.05
N SER A 31 -6.96 -6.48 -2.41
CA SER A 31 -8.10 -6.45 -1.49
C SER A 31 -7.88 -7.34 -0.27
N ARG A 32 -7.28 -8.53 -0.46
CA ARG A 32 -6.92 -9.44 0.64
C ARG A 32 -5.83 -8.84 1.54
N TRP A 33 -4.80 -8.22 0.97
CA TRP A 33 -3.77 -7.53 1.75
C TRP A 33 -4.34 -6.40 2.59
N GLU A 34 -5.27 -5.62 2.03
CA GLU A 34 -5.93 -4.55 2.76
C GLU A 34 -6.81 -5.01 3.92
N LYS A 35 -7.22 -6.29 3.92
CA LYS A 35 -8.02 -6.91 4.97
C LYS A 35 -7.20 -7.65 6.02
N GLY A 36 -5.87 -7.70 5.89
CA GLY A 36 -4.96 -8.34 6.85
C GLY A 36 -4.02 -9.38 6.27
N GLY A 37 -4.04 -9.60 4.95
CA GLY A 37 -2.97 -10.34 4.27
C GLY A 37 -1.68 -9.52 4.16
N SER A 38 -0.58 -10.18 3.81
CA SER A 38 0.70 -9.52 3.52
C SER A 38 1.20 -9.92 2.14
N PRO A 39 1.85 -8.99 1.40
CA PRO A 39 2.59 -9.34 0.19
C PRO A 39 3.81 -10.22 0.55
N THR A 40 4.26 -10.99 -0.42
CA THR A 40 5.54 -11.71 -0.41
C THR A 40 6.71 -10.74 -0.60
N LEU A 41 7.94 -11.23 -0.39
CA LEU A 41 9.15 -10.42 -0.59
C LEU A 41 9.28 -9.93 -2.05
N GLU A 42 8.94 -10.77 -3.02
CA GLU A 42 9.00 -10.41 -4.43
C GLU A 42 7.99 -9.31 -4.78
N GLU A 43 6.77 -9.41 -4.28
CA GLU A 43 5.72 -8.39 -4.46
C GLU A 43 6.10 -7.07 -3.76
N MET A 44 6.72 -7.14 -2.58
CA MET A 44 7.27 -5.96 -1.92
C MET A 44 8.37 -5.30 -2.76
N GLN A 45 9.24 -6.09 -3.40
CA GLN A 45 10.29 -5.56 -4.27
C GLN A 45 9.70 -4.83 -5.47
N ARG A 46 8.71 -5.40 -6.15
CA ARG A 46 8.03 -4.74 -7.28
C ARG A 46 7.38 -3.41 -6.87
N ILE A 47 6.81 -3.33 -5.67
CA ILE A 47 6.27 -2.07 -5.13
C ILE A 47 7.39 -1.03 -4.91
N ARG A 48 8.55 -1.43 -4.41
CA ARG A 48 9.71 -0.54 -4.23
C ARG A 48 10.21 -0.01 -5.57
N ASP A 49 10.36 -0.90 -6.55
CA ASP A 49 10.83 -0.55 -7.89
C ASP A 49 9.87 0.44 -8.55
N ALA A 50 8.56 0.21 -8.44
CA ALA A 50 7.54 1.12 -8.94
C ALA A 50 7.56 2.49 -8.23
N ALA A 51 7.90 2.54 -6.95
CA ALA A 51 8.08 3.81 -6.24
C ALA A 51 9.29 4.58 -6.78
N ALA A 52 10.41 3.88 -7.02
CA ALA A 52 11.63 4.46 -7.58
C ALA A 52 11.41 4.99 -9.01
N GLU A 53 10.78 4.19 -9.88
CA GLU A 53 10.45 4.58 -11.26
C GLU A 53 9.57 5.83 -11.32
N ARG A 54 8.62 5.94 -10.39
CA ARG A 54 7.72 7.09 -10.27
C ARG A 54 8.31 8.28 -9.50
N ARG A 55 9.57 8.19 -9.07
CA ARG A 55 10.26 9.20 -8.24
C ARG A 55 9.50 9.53 -6.94
N ILE A 56 8.82 8.55 -6.39
CA ILE A 56 8.13 8.67 -5.10
C ILE A 56 9.17 8.51 -4.00
N LYS A 57 9.16 9.40 -2.99
CA LYS A 57 10.00 9.23 -1.80
C LYS A 57 9.54 7.98 -1.04
N TRP A 58 10.33 6.93 -1.14
CA TRP A 58 10.04 5.64 -0.53
C TRP A 58 10.82 5.43 0.77
N SER A 59 10.22 4.72 1.72
CA SER A 59 10.89 4.19 2.91
C SER A 59 10.32 2.82 3.24
N ASP A 60 11.17 1.82 3.45
CA ASP A 60 10.72 0.46 3.80
C ASP A 60 9.94 0.39 5.10
N LYS A 61 10.13 1.38 5.98
CA LYS A 61 9.32 1.56 7.19
C LYS A 61 7.83 1.61 6.88
N LEU A 62 7.45 2.08 5.70
CA LEU A 62 6.06 2.10 5.24
C LEU A 62 5.40 0.72 5.25
N PHE A 63 6.14 -0.40 5.13
CA PHE A 63 5.55 -1.75 5.21
C PHE A 63 5.31 -2.25 6.64
N PHE A 64 5.97 -1.65 7.64
CA PHE A 64 6.00 -2.17 9.01
C PHE A 64 5.36 -1.20 10.02
N GLU A 65 5.29 0.08 9.70
CA GLU A 65 4.69 1.09 10.57
C GLU A 65 3.16 1.12 10.40
N PRO A 66 2.40 1.12 11.51
CA PRO A 66 0.95 1.27 11.44
C PRO A 66 0.63 2.64 10.83
N ALA A 67 -0.24 2.66 9.82
CA ALA A 67 -0.70 3.90 9.21
C ALA A 67 -1.18 4.87 10.29
N PRO A 68 -0.80 6.16 10.24
CA PRO A 68 -1.20 7.13 11.25
C PRO A 68 -2.72 7.09 11.36
N SER A 69 -3.21 6.74 12.55
CA SER A 69 -4.62 6.59 12.83
C SER A 69 -5.30 7.94 12.70
N THR A 70 -5.78 8.27 11.50
CA THR A 70 -6.78 9.32 11.32
C THR A 70 -8.10 8.75 11.85
N LYS A 71 -8.23 8.72 13.19
CA LYS A 71 -9.56 8.74 13.80
C LYS A 71 -10.12 10.13 13.48
N PRO A 72 -11.26 10.27 12.78
CA PRO A 72 -12.06 11.45 12.98
C PRO A 72 -12.52 11.38 14.43
N GLU A 73 -11.97 12.25 15.26
CA GLU A 73 -12.56 12.61 16.55
C GLU A 73 -13.99 13.05 16.23
N ARG A 74 -14.95 12.15 16.46
CA ARG A 74 -16.37 12.51 16.41
C ARG A 74 -16.62 13.39 17.63
N ALA A 75 -16.46 14.69 17.45
CA ALA A 75 -17.15 15.69 18.25
C ALA A 75 -18.58 15.79 17.73
N ALA A 76 -19.53 15.32 18.53
CA ALA A 76 -20.93 15.77 18.68
C ALA A 76 -21.77 14.65 19.31
#